data_AF-A0A1H5XD60-F1
#
_entry.id   AF-A0A1H5XD60-F1
#
_cell.length_a   1.000
_cell.length_b   1.000
_cell.length_c   1.000
_cell.angle_alpha   90.00
_cell.angle_beta   90.00
_cell.angle_gamma   90.00
#
_symmetry.space_group_name_H-M   'P 1'
#
loop_
_entity.id
_entity.type
_entity.pdbx_description
1 polymer ?
#
loop_
_entity_poly.entity_id
_entity_poly.type
_entity_poly.pdbx_seq_one_letter_code
_entity_poly.pdbx_strand_id
1 'polypeptide(L)'
;MQILDFMIYEGIILSMMKKQFFLLSSIFIVFLSGCSLQVPEEDIAGAELSFEQLYNSLEAGEEASKKDADDVVLKEDSIDTLSDSSDAASTAVQGGILSEPSDINLRDTDGNGKNYLFTYDGEDFSAVYTTDNWKIYDSYKINNTEDMTIICEALISVHQIHGSDMESYRTAEDMAYEWLQHNIAYQFLSDDSSWKVHAQNVDLDPKDQGKSFSEIYEDRTGKEFNIKDFLKSP
;
A
#
# COMPACT_ATOMS: atom_id res chain seq x y z
N MET A 1 -19.33 17.56 27.23
CA MET A 1 -18.77 18.93 27.27
C MET A 1 -17.25 18.82 27.16
N GLN A 2 -16.75 18.44 25.99
CA GLN A 2 -15.30 18.28 25.73
C GLN A 2 -14.96 18.18 24.22
N ILE A 3 -15.91 18.48 23.32
CA ILE A 3 -15.73 18.45 21.86
C ILE A 3 -15.62 19.89 21.29
N LEU A 4 -15.91 20.91 22.09
CA LEU A 4 -15.88 22.32 21.66
C LEU A 4 -14.51 23.00 21.81
N ASP A 5 -13.52 22.39 22.46
CA ASP A 5 -12.21 23.01 22.67
C ASP A 5 -11.19 22.68 21.57
N PHE A 6 -11.43 21.65 20.74
CA PHE A 6 -10.49 21.26 19.68
C PHE A 6 -10.65 22.11 18.40
N MET A 7 -11.84 22.64 18.12
CA MET A 7 -12.10 23.43 16.91
C MET A 7 -11.68 24.91 17.01
N ILE A 8 -11.29 25.40 18.19
CA ILE A 8 -10.84 26.79 18.37
C ILE A 8 -9.33 26.93 18.12
N TYR A 9 -8.55 25.84 18.23
CA TYR A 9 -7.10 25.88 18.08
C TYR A 9 -6.61 25.84 16.63
N GLU A 10 -7.32 25.19 15.72
CA GLU A 10 -6.92 25.15 14.30
C GLU A 10 -7.28 26.43 13.50
N GLY A 11 -8.26 27.21 13.97
CA GLY A 11 -8.67 28.46 13.33
C GLY A 11 -7.70 29.64 13.54
N ILE A 12 -6.82 29.58 14.55
CA ILE A 12 -5.92 30.70 14.90
C ILE A 12 -4.55 30.54 14.23
N ILE A 13 -4.08 29.31 14.01
CA ILE A 13 -2.75 29.06 13.42
C ILE A 13 -2.74 29.31 11.90
N LEU A 14 -3.87 29.12 11.20
CA LEU A 14 -3.96 29.39 9.76
C LEU A 14 -4.02 30.89 9.39
N SER A 15 -4.20 31.78 10.38
CA SER A 15 -4.35 33.23 10.17
C SER A 15 -3.01 33.99 10.18
N MET A 16 -1.93 33.40 10.71
CA MET A 16 -0.66 34.11 10.93
C MET A 16 0.45 33.86 9.90
N MET A 17 0.26 32.96 8.92
CA MET A 17 1.28 32.67 7.90
C MET A 17 1.00 33.25 6.50
N LYS A 18 0.01 34.14 6.36
CA LYS A 18 -0.36 34.78 5.08
C LYS A 18 0.16 36.20 4.88
N LYS A 19 1.03 36.70 5.76
CA LYS A 19 1.62 38.04 5.62
C LYS A 19 3.13 37.90 5.72
N GLN A 20 3.80 38.36 4.67
CA GLN A 20 5.25 38.43 4.45
C GLN A 20 5.83 37.29 3.60
N PHE A 21 5.60 37.36 2.29
CA PHE A 21 6.68 37.15 1.32
C PHE A 21 6.30 37.84 0.01
N PHE A 22 6.59 39.14 -0.04
CA PHE A 22 6.58 39.96 -1.25
C PHE A 22 7.98 40.57 -1.35
N LEU A 23 8.58 40.47 -2.53
CA LEU A 23 9.71 41.22 -3.11
C LEU A 23 10.98 40.45 -3.44
N LEU A 24 11.44 40.76 -4.67
CA LEU A 24 12.74 40.52 -5.33
C LEU A 24 12.80 39.20 -6.13
N SER A 25 13.19 39.16 -7.40
CA SER A 25 13.56 40.19 -8.37
C SER A 25 13.53 39.54 -9.76
N SER A 26 13.23 40.34 -10.77
CA SER A 26 13.10 39.97 -12.17
C SER A 26 14.46 39.75 -12.88
N ILE A 27 14.38 39.03 -14.02
CA ILE A 27 15.20 39.12 -15.25
C ILE A 27 16.54 38.36 -15.27
N PHE A 28 16.62 37.30 -16.09
CA PHE A 28 17.45 37.34 -17.31
C PHE A 28 16.96 36.35 -18.40
N ILE A 29 17.18 36.79 -19.63
CA ILE A 29 16.59 36.38 -20.91
C ILE A 29 17.55 35.45 -21.69
N VAL A 30 16.96 34.43 -22.32
CA VAL A 30 17.26 33.79 -23.64
C VAL A 30 18.71 33.60 -24.08
N PHE A 31 19.07 32.34 -24.36
CA PHE A 31 19.81 31.79 -25.54
C PHE A 31 19.81 30.24 -25.35
N LEU A 32 19.79 29.31 -26.29
CA LEU A 32 19.56 29.17 -27.74
C LEU A 32 19.57 27.63 -27.98
N SER A 33 18.89 27.20 -29.03
CA SER A 33 19.27 26.08 -29.92
C SER A 33 19.57 24.69 -29.34
N GLY A 34 18.59 23.80 -29.52
CA GLY A 34 18.73 22.70 -30.50
C GLY A 34 19.82 21.65 -30.28
N CYS A 35 19.47 20.59 -29.56
CA CYS A 35 19.91 19.24 -29.90
C CYS A 35 18.68 18.36 -30.08
N SER A 36 18.36 18.07 -31.35
CA SER A 36 17.60 16.89 -31.73
C SER A 36 18.47 15.68 -31.43
N LEU A 37 18.32 15.11 -30.24
CA LEU A 37 18.87 13.79 -29.91
C LEU A 37 17.74 12.79 -30.09
N GLN A 38 17.77 12.10 -31.24
CA GLN A 38 17.01 10.88 -31.44
C GLN A 38 17.52 9.85 -30.42
N VAL A 39 16.75 9.68 -29.35
CA VAL A 39 16.87 8.52 -28.48
C VAL A 39 16.28 7.35 -29.27
N PRO A 40 17.02 6.25 -29.47
CA PRO A 40 16.46 5.04 -30.06
C PRO A 40 15.32 4.55 -29.16
N GLU A 41 14.16 4.28 -29.76
CA GLU A 41 13.15 3.39 -29.16
C GLU A 41 13.86 2.05 -28.88
N GLU A 42 14.30 1.86 -27.65
CA GLU A 42 14.41 0.52 -27.09
C GLU A 42 13.01 0.15 -26.60
N ASP A 43 12.46 -0.88 -27.23
CA ASP A 43 11.25 -1.59 -26.82
C ASP A 43 11.38 -2.04 -25.35
N ILE A 44 10.98 -1.17 -24.42
CA ILE A 44 10.59 -1.61 -23.09
C ILE A 44 9.19 -2.16 -23.25
N ALA A 45 9.12 -3.46 -23.55
CA ALA A 45 7.93 -4.27 -23.34
C ALA A 45 7.67 -4.42 -21.84
N GLY A 46 7.42 -3.31 -21.16
CA GLY A 46 6.71 -3.28 -19.91
C GLY A 46 5.27 -3.56 -20.27
N ALA A 47 4.82 -4.79 -20.06
CA ALA A 47 3.40 -5.10 -20.14
C ALA A 47 2.71 -4.29 -19.03
N GLU A 48 2.24 -3.08 -19.35
CA GLU A 48 1.24 -2.39 -18.54
C GLU A 48 -0.01 -3.29 -18.58
N LEU A 49 -0.15 -4.14 -17.57
CA LEU A 49 -1.37 -4.87 -17.34
C LEU A 49 -2.47 -3.83 -17.14
N SER A 50 -3.51 -3.91 -17.96
CA SER A 50 -4.69 -3.07 -17.78
C SER A 50 -5.30 -3.30 -16.40
N PHE A 51 -5.93 -2.29 -15.80
CA PHE A 51 -6.61 -2.41 -14.50
C PHE A 51 -7.49 -3.66 -14.43
N GLU A 52 -8.22 -3.93 -15.52
CA GLU A 52 -9.09 -5.08 -15.65
C GLU A 52 -8.33 -6.40 -15.49
N GLN A 53 -7.11 -6.51 -16.00
CA GLN A 53 -6.29 -7.72 -15.85
C GLN A 53 -5.77 -7.87 -14.42
N LEU A 54 -5.37 -6.77 -13.77
CA LEU A 54 -4.95 -6.79 -12.37
C LEU A 54 -6.14 -7.10 -11.43
N TYR A 55 -7.28 -6.45 -11.65
CA TYR A 55 -8.52 -6.67 -10.91
C TYR A 55 -9.00 -8.12 -11.04
N ASN A 56 -9.11 -8.64 -12.27
CA ASN A 56 -9.51 -10.03 -12.49
C ASN A 56 -8.50 -11.02 -11.90
N SER A 57 -7.20 -10.68 -11.86
CA SER A 57 -6.19 -11.52 -11.21
C SER A 57 -6.30 -11.50 -9.69
N LEU A 58 -6.66 -10.35 -9.09
CA LEU A 58 -6.90 -10.26 -7.64
C LEU A 58 -8.17 -11.04 -7.26
N GLU A 59 -9.30 -10.80 -7.93
CA GLU A 59 -10.54 -11.52 -7.62
C GLU A 59 -10.42 -13.03 -7.88
N ALA A 60 -9.67 -13.45 -8.92
CA ALA A 60 -9.43 -14.87 -9.15
C ALA A 60 -8.58 -15.53 -8.03
N GLY A 61 -7.74 -14.77 -7.34
CA GLY A 61 -7.02 -15.22 -6.14
C GLY A 61 -7.92 -15.37 -4.91
N GLU A 62 -8.96 -14.53 -4.80
CA GLU A 62 -9.93 -14.58 -3.70
C GLU A 62 -10.81 -15.85 -3.73
N GLU A 63 -11.17 -16.34 -4.92
CA GLU A 63 -11.94 -17.59 -5.10
C GLU A 63 -11.14 -18.86 -4.69
N ALA A 64 -9.80 -18.81 -4.75
CA ALA A 64 -8.93 -19.94 -4.44
C ALA A 64 -8.66 -20.12 -2.94
N SER A 65 -8.78 -19.06 -2.13
CA SER A 65 -8.51 -19.09 -0.68
C SER A 65 -9.72 -19.57 0.15
N LYS A 66 -10.93 -19.58 -0.42
CA LYS A 66 -12.18 -19.91 0.30
C LYS A 66 -12.57 -21.39 0.35
N LYS A 67 -11.70 -22.31 -0.11
CA LYS A 67 -11.87 -23.76 0.02
C LYS A 67 -10.64 -24.37 0.69
N ASP A 68 -10.66 -24.41 2.02
CA ASP A 68 -10.39 -25.63 2.78
C ASP A 68 -10.36 -25.29 4.27
N ALA A 69 -11.54 -25.36 4.88
CA ALA A 69 -11.69 -25.53 6.31
C ALA A 69 -12.79 -26.57 6.55
N ASP A 70 -12.56 -27.81 6.11
CA ASP A 70 -13.19 -28.96 6.76
C ASP A 70 -12.39 -30.25 6.53
N ASP A 71 -11.92 -30.81 7.65
CA ASP A 71 -11.63 -32.21 7.94
C ASP A 71 -10.73 -33.05 6.99
N VAL A 72 -9.62 -33.56 7.53
CA VAL A 72 -9.36 -35.01 7.70
C VAL A 72 -7.87 -35.29 8.07
N VAL A 73 -7.70 -35.71 9.33
CA VAL A 73 -6.91 -36.84 9.86
C VAL A 73 -5.64 -37.31 9.11
N LEU A 74 -4.54 -37.28 9.88
CA LEU A 74 -3.24 -37.94 9.71
C LEU A 74 -3.22 -39.27 8.95
N LYS A 75 -2.27 -39.41 8.01
CA LYS A 75 -1.41 -40.60 7.84
C LYS A 75 -0.19 -40.30 6.98
N GLU A 76 1.00 -40.56 7.53
CA GLU A 76 2.25 -40.78 6.80
C GLU A 76 2.08 -41.95 5.82
N ASP A 77 2.54 -41.82 4.58
CA ASP A 77 3.55 -42.74 4.06
C ASP A 77 4.24 -42.20 2.80
N SER A 78 5.48 -42.67 2.63
CA SER A 78 6.46 -42.31 1.62
C SER A 78 6.14 -42.87 0.22
N ILE A 79 6.72 -42.26 -0.83
CA ILE A 79 7.01 -42.75 -2.23
C ILE A 79 6.78 -41.57 -3.18
N ASP A 80 7.54 -41.30 -4.22
CA ASP A 80 8.88 -41.66 -4.69
C ASP A 80 9.18 -40.61 -5.77
N THR A 81 10.46 -40.32 -5.93
CA THR A 81 11.00 -39.30 -6.82
C THR A 81 10.83 -39.77 -8.27
N LEU A 82 10.47 -38.85 -9.18
CA LEU A 82 10.90 -38.74 -10.60
C LEU A 82 9.76 -38.23 -11.50
N SER A 83 9.92 -37.00 -12.00
CA SER A 83 9.46 -36.46 -13.30
C SER A 83 9.50 -34.93 -13.17
N ASP A 84 9.80 -34.10 -14.15
CA ASP A 84 10.41 -34.18 -15.47
C ASP A 84 10.66 -32.71 -15.80
N SER A 85 11.67 -32.48 -16.64
CA SER A 85 12.09 -31.18 -17.12
C SER A 85 10.90 -30.37 -17.65
N SER A 86 10.59 -29.25 -17.02
CA SER A 86 9.88 -28.16 -17.68
C SER A 86 10.69 -26.89 -17.50
N ASP A 87 11.31 -26.47 -18.61
CA ASP A 87 11.71 -25.08 -18.85
C ASP A 87 10.43 -24.23 -18.83
N ALA A 88 9.92 -23.96 -17.63
CA ALA A 88 9.06 -22.82 -17.40
C ALA A 88 10.01 -21.63 -17.32
N ALA A 89 9.95 -20.77 -18.33
CA ALA A 89 10.48 -19.42 -18.25
C ALA A 89 9.89 -18.78 -17.00
N SER A 90 10.65 -18.86 -15.90
CA SER A 90 10.39 -18.17 -14.67
C SER A 90 10.47 -16.70 -15.05
N THR A 91 9.31 -16.08 -15.22
CA THR A 91 9.17 -14.64 -15.04
C THR A 91 9.83 -14.39 -13.70
N ALA A 92 11.04 -13.84 -13.71
CA ALA A 92 11.74 -13.52 -12.49
C ALA A 92 10.85 -12.51 -11.78
N VAL A 93 10.02 -12.99 -10.84
CA VAL A 93 9.47 -12.16 -9.80
C VAL A 93 10.71 -11.51 -9.22
N GLN A 94 10.86 -10.22 -9.47
CA GLN A 94 11.99 -9.46 -8.98
C GLN A 94 11.87 -9.55 -7.46
N GLY A 95 12.66 -10.44 -6.86
CA GLY A 95 12.59 -10.72 -5.43
C GLY A 95 12.71 -9.41 -4.66
N GLY A 96 12.00 -9.33 -3.53
CA GLY A 96 12.08 -8.18 -2.63
C GLY A 96 13.51 -7.84 -2.22
N ILE A 97 13.72 -6.62 -1.71
CA ILE A 97 15.03 -6.21 -1.18
C ILE A 97 15.21 -6.61 0.29
N LEU A 98 14.12 -7.00 0.96
CA LEU A 98 14.12 -7.46 2.34
C LEU A 98 14.18 -8.99 2.37
N SER A 99 14.86 -9.51 3.38
CA SER A 99 14.92 -10.95 3.66
C SER A 99 14.31 -11.31 5.01
N GLU A 100 14.30 -10.37 5.96
CA GLU A 100 13.75 -10.57 7.29
C GLU A 100 13.24 -9.26 7.94
N PRO A 101 12.34 -9.33 8.94
CA PRO A 101 11.78 -8.15 9.61
C PRO A 101 12.82 -7.18 10.21
N SER A 102 14.01 -7.67 10.55
CA SER A 102 15.06 -6.83 11.14
C SER A 102 15.72 -5.87 10.12
N ASP A 103 15.59 -6.16 8.82
CA ASP A 103 16.17 -5.37 7.73
C ASP A 103 15.59 -3.95 7.66
N ILE A 104 14.33 -3.77 8.06
CA ILE A 104 13.64 -2.48 7.95
C ILE A 104 14.08 -1.48 9.02
N ASN A 105 14.90 -1.88 10.01
CA ASN A 105 15.37 -1.00 11.08
C ASN A 105 14.22 -0.19 11.75
N LEU A 106 13.13 -0.90 12.09
CA LEU A 106 11.96 -0.32 12.74
C LEU A 106 12.34 0.27 14.10
N ARG A 107 11.96 1.53 14.32
CA ARG A 107 12.34 2.28 15.53
C ARG A 107 11.22 3.20 16.00
N ASP A 108 10.98 3.18 17.31
CA ASP A 108 10.11 4.13 17.99
C ASP A 108 10.84 5.48 18.11
N THR A 109 10.23 6.53 17.57
CA THR A 109 10.84 7.87 17.48
C THR A 109 10.64 8.71 18.72
N ASP A 110 9.61 8.43 19.51
CA ASP A 110 9.24 9.22 20.67
C ASP A 110 9.23 8.42 21.98
N GLY A 111 9.41 7.10 21.90
CA GLY A 111 9.45 6.18 23.04
C GLY A 111 8.07 5.90 23.64
N ASN A 112 6.98 6.32 22.98
CA ASN A 112 5.61 6.16 23.46
C ASN A 112 4.89 4.96 22.85
N GLY A 113 5.56 4.19 21.99
CA GLY A 113 4.98 3.07 21.28
C GLY A 113 3.89 3.48 20.29
N LYS A 114 4.01 4.65 19.67
CA LYS A 114 3.00 5.17 18.72
C LYS A 114 3.58 5.62 17.40
N ASN A 115 4.67 6.36 17.42
CA ASN A 115 5.24 6.98 16.22
C ASN A 115 6.54 6.26 15.85
N TYR A 116 6.50 5.51 14.76
CA TYR A 116 7.60 4.69 14.30
C TYR A 116 8.16 5.18 12.97
N LEU A 117 9.45 4.91 12.75
CA LEU A 117 10.08 4.97 11.44
C LEU A 117 10.63 3.61 11.08
N PHE A 118 10.58 3.25 9.81
CA PHE A 118 11.34 2.15 9.23
C PHE A 118 12.04 2.63 7.95
N THR A 119 13.13 1.97 7.59
CA THR A 119 13.94 2.30 6.42
C THR A 119 13.70 1.25 5.34
N TYR A 120 13.42 1.69 4.12
CA TYR A 120 13.23 0.83 2.95
C TYR A 120 13.88 1.51 1.74
N ASP A 121 14.73 0.79 1.00
CA ASP A 121 15.51 1.32 -0.13
C ASP A 121 16.27 2.63 0.19
N GLY A 122 16.74 2.77 1.43
CA GLY A 122 17.44 3.96 1.92
C GLY A 122 16.56 5.18 2.22
N GLU A 123 15.25 5.09 2.08
CA GLU A 123 14.26 6.10 2.48
C GLU A 123 13.59 5.72 3.81
N ASP A 124 13.29 6.71 4.65
CA ASP A 124 12.55 6.52 5.90
C ASP A 124 11.05 6.71 5.69
N PHE A 125 10.27 5.73 6.11
CA PHE A 125 8.81 5.73 6.08
C PHE A 125 8.25 5.85 7.49
N SER A 126 7.17 6.62 7.65
CA SER A 126 6.47 6.78 8.93
C SER A 126 5.37 5.75 9.08
N ALA A 127 5.34 5.08 10.23
CA ALA A 127 4.26 4.20 10.65
C ALA A 127 3.69 4.69 11.99
N VAL A 128 2.37 4.82 12.08
CA VAL A 128 1.68 5.26 13.28
C VAL A 128 0.78 4.15 13.78
N TYR A 129 1.02 3.72 15.01
CA TYR A 129 0.15 2.79 15.72
C TYR A 129 -0.94 3.55 16.46
N THR A 130 -2.18 3.09 16.27
CA THR A 130 -3.29 3.36 17.18
C THR A 130 -3.88 2.03 17.63
N THR A 131 -4.74 2.03 18.65
CA THR A 131 -5.31 0.78 19.16
C THR A 131 -5.95 -0.02 18.03
N ASP A 132 -5.42 -1.21 17.80
CA ASP A 132 -5.82 -2.16 16.75
C ASP A 132 -5.64 -1.68 15.31
N ASN A 133 -4.78 -0.70 15.05
CA ASN A 133 -4.61 -0.18 13.70
C ASN A 133 -3.18 0.32 13.46
N TRP A 134 -2.67 0.04 12.26
CA TRP A 134 -1.43 0.60 11.75
C TRP A 134 -1.70 1.46 10.51
N LYS A 135 -1.19 2.68 10.55
CA LYS A 135 -1.17 3.57 9.37
C LYS A 135 0.24 3.75 8.88
N ILE A 136 0.48 3.50 7.59
CA ILE A 136 1.79 3.68 6.96
C ILE A 136 1.69 4.81 5.95
N TYR A 137 2.56 5.81 6.10
CA TYR A 137 2.57 6.99 5.24
C TYR A 137 3.44 6.76 4.00
N ASP A 138 3.02 7.34 2.87
CA ASP A 138 3.65 7.18 1.55
C ASP A 138 3.79 5.71 1.11
N SER A 139 2.89 4.86 1.59
CA SER A 139 2.92 3.40 1.41
C SER A 139 2.83 2.97 -0.06
N TYR A 140 2.30 3.84 -0.93
CA TYR A 140 2.22 3.65 -2.38
C TYR A 140 3.57 3.53 -3.09
N LYS A 141 4.67 3.97 -2.45
CA LYS A 141 6.02 3.88 -3.00
C LYS A 141 6.62 2.46 -2.92
N ILE A 142 6.08 1.62 -2.03
CA ILE A 142 6.54 0.24 -1.82
C ILE A 142 5.55 -0.66 -2.56
N ASN A 143 5.98 -1.40 -3.58
CA ASN A 143 5.08 -2.20 -4.44
C ASN A 143 5.44 -3.69 -4.53
N ASN A 144 6.49 -4.13 -3.83
CA ASN A 144 6.85 -5.53 -3.74
C ASN A 144 6.07 -6.20 -2.61
N THR A 145 5.23 -7.18 -2.93
CA THR A 145 4.35 -7.85 -1.96
C THR A 145 5.12 -8.64 -0.91
N GLU A 146 6.25 -9.26 -1.25
CA GLU A 146 7.08 -10.00 -0.29
C GLU A 146 7.66 -9.04 0.76
N ASP A 147 8.16 -7.88 0.31
CA ASP A 147 8.66 -6.83 1.20
C ASP A 147 7.54 -6.24 2.07
N MET A 148 6.34 -6.02 1.52
CA MET A 148 5.18 -5.59 2.30
C MET A 148 4.87 -6.57 3.42
N THR A 149 4.88 -7.88 3.15
CA THR A 149 4.67 -8.92 4.16
C THR A 149 5.73 -8.84 5.25
N ILE A 150 7.02 -8.75 4.89
CA ILE A 150 8.12 -8.61 5.85
C ILE A 150 7.97 -7.35 6.72
N ILE A 151 7.56 -6.23 6.11
CA ILE A 151 7.29 -4.99 6.85
C ILE A 151 6.12 -5.22 7.84
N CYS A 152 5.03 -5.85 7.40
CA CYS A 152 3.89 -6.16 8.25
C CYS A 152 4.27 -7.09 9.41
N GLU A 153 5.10 -8.11 9.18
CA GLU A 153 5.66 -8.98 10.22
C GLU A 153 6.41 -8.18 11.28
N ALA A 154 7.25 -7.24 10.86
CA ALA A 154 7.97 -6.36 11.78
C ALA A 154 7.01 -5.51 12.63
N LEU A 155 5.97 -4.93 12.02
CA LEU A 155 4.98 -4.10 12.71
C LEU A 155 4.19 -4.90 13.77
N ILE A 156 3.67 -6.07 13.41
CA ILE A 156 2.89 -6.90 14.35
C ILE A 156 3.75 -7.51 15.46
N SER A 157 5.06 -7.66 15.24
CA SER A 157 5.99 -8.10 16.29
C SER A 157 6.11 -7.09 17.45
N VAL A 158 5.84 -5.82 17.18
CA VAL A 158 5.83 -4.74 18.18
C VAL A 158 4.44 -4.52 18.74
N HIS A 159 3.44 -4.36 17.86
CA HIS A 159 2.04 -4.23 18.24
C HIS A 159 1.15 -5.08 17.35
N GLN A 160 0.63 -6.15 17.93
CA GLN A 160 -0.38 -6.98 17.28
C GLN A 160 -1.70 -6.19 17.12
N ILE A 161 -2.39 -6.41 16.01
CA ILE A 161 -3.71 -5.84 15.75
C ILE A 161 -4.73 -6.96 15.60
N HIS A 162 -5.92 -6.75 16.15
CA HIS A 162 -7.00 -7.72 16.06
C HIS A 162 -7.51 -7.85 14.62
N GLY A 163 -8.09 -9.01 14.32
CA GLY A 163 -8.90 -9.21 13.13
C GLY A 163 -10.27 -8.51 13.23
N SER A 164 -11.04 -8.60 12.16
CA SER A 164 -12.39 -8.02 12.04
C SER A 164 -13.38 -8.52 13.10
N ASP A 165 -13.16 -9.73 13.64
CA ASP A 165 -13.95 -10.33 14.71
C ASP A 165 -13.62 -9.78 16.11
N MET A 166 -12.55 -8.99 16.24
CA MET A 166 -12.00 -8.49 17.50
C MET A 166 -11.62 -9.61 18.51
N GLU A 167 -11.48 -10.85 18.05
CA GLU A 167 -11.13 -12.02 18.86
C GLU A 167 -9.82 -12.64 18.36
N SER A 168 -9.68 -12.78 17.04
CA SER A 168 -8.47 -13.21 16.36
C SER A 168 -7.48 -12.05 16.20
N TYR A 169 -6.26 -12.38 15.79
CA TYR A 169 -5.24 -11.39 15.41
C TYR A 169 -4.95 -11.51 13.92
N ARG A 170 -4.59 -10.38 13.30
CA ARG A 170 -4.19 -10.38 11.89
C ARG A 170 -2.84 -11.04 11.67
N THR A 171 -2.71 -11.66 10.51
CA THR A 171 -1.44 -12.12 9.95
C THR A 171 -0.79 -11.01 9.13
N ALA A 172 0.51 -11.15 8.86
CA ALA A 172 1.23 -10.19 8.04
C ALA A 172 0.74 -10.24 6.58
N GLU A 173 0.38 -11.42 6.09
CA GLU A 173 -0.15 -11.65 4.76
C GLU A 173 -1.48 -10.92 4.55
N ASP A 174 -2.40 -10.98 5.53
CA ASP A 174 -3.67 -10.26 5.47
C ASP A 174 -3.46 -8.74 5.39
N MET A 175 -2.48 -8.23 6.13
CA MET A 175 -2.14 -6.81 6.14
C MET A 175 -1.47 -6.38 4.82
N ALA A 176 -0.55 -7.20 4.30
CA ALA A 176 0.11 -6.94 3.03
C ALA A 176 -0.86 -7.01 1.84
N TYR A 177 -1.84 -7.92 1.87
CA TYR A 177 -2.88 -7.99 0.85
C TYR A 177 -3.73 -6.70 0.80
N GLU A 178 -4.17 -6.21 1.95
CA GLU A 178 -4.90 -4.94 2.05
C GLU A 178 -4.06 -3.75 1.55
N TRP A 179 -2.78 -3.71 1.92
CA TRP A 179 -1.85 -2.71 1.40
C TRP A 179 -1.73 -2.79 -0.12
N LEU A 180 -1.57 -3.98 -0.69
CA LEU A 180 -1.51 -4.16 -2.13
C LEU A 180 -2.77 -3.62 -2.82
N GLN A 181 -3.96 -3.95 -2.32
CA GLN A 181 -5.23 -3.41 -2.83
C GLN A 181 -5.26 -1.87 -2.78
N HIS A 182 -4.76 -1.27 -1.69
CA HIS A 182 -4.68 0.18 -1.54
C HIS A 182 -3.72 0.84 -2.54
N ASN A 183 -2.57 0.22 -2.80
CA ASN A 183 -1.61 0.69 -3.79
C ASN A 183 -2.13 0.56 -5.23
N ILE A 184 -2.89 -0.50 -5.52
CA ILE A 184 -3.61 -0.62 -6.79
C ILE A 184 -4.60 0.54 -6.91
N ALA A 185 -5.39 0.83 -5.88
CA ALA A 185 -6.27 2.00 -5.88
C ALA A 185 -5.51 3.28 -6.28
N TYR A 186 -4.36 3.52 -5.65
CA TYR A 186 -3.52 4.68 -5.93
C TYR A 186 -3.07 4.77 -7.39
N GLN A 187 -2.61 3.67 -7.98
CA GLN A 187 -2.09 3.64 -9.35
C GLN A 187 -3.15 4.00 -10.39
N PHE A 188 -4.42 3.65 -10.13
CA PHE A 188 -5.49 3.78 -11.10
C PHE A 188 -6.39 5.01 -10.90
N LEU A 189 -6.36 5.62 -9.72
CA LEU A 189 -6.97 6.91 -9.50
C LEU A 189 -6.23 7.99 -10.31
N SER A 190 -7.00 8.90 -10.91
CA SER A 190 -6.45 10.03 -11.65
C SER A 190 -5.68 10.97 -10.72
N ASP A 191 -4.67 11.67 -11.24
CA ASP A 191 -3.83 12.57 -10.44
C ASP A 191 -4.59 13.76 -9.85
N ASP A 192 -5.72 14.13 -10.46
CA ASP A 192 -6.62 15.15 -9.96
C ASP A 192 -7.64 14.63 -8.94
N SER A 193 -7.68 13.31 -8.69
CA SER A 193 -8.63 12.72 -7.76
C SER A 193 -8.30 13.04 -6.30
N SER A 194 -9.29 13.58 -5.59
CA SER A 194 -9.21 13.74 -4.13
C SER A 194 -8.99 12.42 -3.39
N TRP A 195 -9.42 11.29 -3.96
CA TRP A 195 -9.22 9.95 -3.40
C TRP A 195 -7.78 9.48 -3.51
N LYS A 196 -7.02 9.95 -4.50
CA LYS A 196 -5.62 9.55 -4.68
C LYS A 196 -4.76 9.97 -3.49
N VAL A 197 -5.05 11.12 -2.89
CA VAL A 197 -4.39 11.59 -1.66
C VAL A 197 -4.63 10.64 -0.48
N HIS A 198 -5.84 10.07 -0.37
CA HIS A 198 -6.13 9.06 0.64
C HIS A 198 -5.41 7.74 0.34
N ALA A 199 -5.32 7.38 -0.94
CA ALA A 199 -4.63 6.17 -1.40
C ALA A 199 -3.09 6.20 -1.22
N GLN A 200 -2.50 7.36 -0.87
CA GLN A 200 -1.05 7.46 -0.59
C GLN A 200 -0.64 6.76 0.71
N ASN A 201 -1.57 6.57 1.64
CA ASN A 201 -1.27 6.05 2.97
C ASN A 201 -2.22 4.90 3.27
N VAL A 202 -1.70 3.68 3.40
CA VAL A 202 -2.52 2.53 3.82
C VAL A 202 -2.89 2.69 5.29
N ASP A 203 -4.13 2.32 5.59
CA ASP A 203 -4.72 2.34 6.92
C ASP A 203 -5.23 0.92 7.21
N LEU A 204 -4.44 0.13 7.94
CA LEU A 204 -4.66 -1.30 8.18
C LEU A 204 -5.73 -1.47 9.27
N ASP A 205 -6.98 -1.15 8.94
CA ASP A 205 -8.14 -1.24 9.83
C ASP A 205 -8.62 -2.70 9.90
N PRO A 206 -8.80 -3.27 11.10
CA PRO A 206 -9.41 -4.59 11.28
C PRO A 206 -10.73 -4.77 10.54
N LYS A 207 -11.52 -3.69 10.38
CA LYS A 207 -12.79 -3.72 9.66
C LYS A 207 -12.65 -3.97 8.16
N ASP A 208 -11.48 -3.70 7.58
CA ASP A 208 -11.23 -3.90 6.16
C ASP A 208 -10.61 -5.28 5.88
N GLN A 209 -10.29 -6.06 6.92
CA GLN A 209 -9.77 -7.42 6.77
C GLN A 209 -10.73 -8.31 5.96
N GLY A 210 -10.18 -8.95 4.92
CA GLY A 210 -10.88 -9.94 4.12
C GLY A 210 -11.92 -9.35 3.15
N LYS A 211 -12.03 -8.02 3.07
CA LYS A 211 -12.85 -7.37 2.07
C LYS A 211 -12.15 -7.34 0.72
N SER A 212 -12.93 -7.50 -0.34
CA SER A 212 -12.44 -7.25 -1.69
C SER A 212 -12.26 -5.74 -1.92
N PHE A 213 -11.54 -5.40 -2.99
CA PHE A 213 -11.41 -4.01 -3.42
C PHE A 213 -12.77 -3.34 -3.68
N SER A 214 -13.72 -4.08 -4.28
CA SER A 214 -15.06 -3.58 -4.59
C SER A 214 -15.85 -3.31 -3.31
N GLU A 215 -15.77 -4.20 -2.31
CA GLU A 215 -16.42 -4.00 -1.01
C GLU A 215 -15.85 -2.78 -0.27
N ILE A 216 -14.52 -2.61 -0.27
CA ILE A 216 -13.86 -1.43 0.32
C ILE A 216 -14.33 -0.14 -0.37
N TYR A 217 -14.41 -0.13 -1.70
CA TYR A 217 -14.89 1.02 -2.46
C TYR A 217 -16.36 1.34 -2.14
N GLU A 218 -17.21 0.32 -2.08
CA GLU A 218 -18.64 0.46 -1.79
C GLU A 218 -18.87 1.01 -0.38
N ASP A 219 -18.14 0.52 0.63
CA ASP A 219 -18.23 1.00 2.00
C ASP A 219 -17.81 2.47 2.13
N ARG A 220 -16.76 2.88 1.40
CA ARG A 220 -16.21 4.25 1.48
C ARG A 220 -17.03 5.26 0.69
N THR A 221 -17.66 4.85 -0.42
CA THR A 221 -18.36 5.76 -1.33
C THR A 221 -19.88 5.66 -1.27
N GLY A 222 -20.42 4.56 -0.73
CA GLY A 222 -21.84 4.22 -0.77
C GLY A 222 -22.37 3.91 -2.19
N LYS A 223 -21.47 3.64 -3.15
CA LYS A 223 -21.80 3.40 -4.55
C LYS A 223 -21.27 2.03 -4.96
N GLU A 224 -22.10 1.27 -5.67
CA GLU A 224 -21.69 0.02 -6.32
C GLU A 224 -20.43 0.24 -7.15
N PHE A 225 -19.47 -0.69 -7.04
CA PHE A 225 -18.22 -0.56 -7.74
C PHE A 225 -18.45 -0.60 -9.27
N ASN A 226 -18.00 0.45 -9.94
CA ASN A 226 -17.99 0.52 -11.39
C ASN A 226 -16.65 1.07 -11.85
N ILE A 227 -15.87 0.25 -12.57
CA ILE A 227 -14.54 0.63 -13.05
C ILE A 227 -14.54 1.95 -13.83
N LYS A 228 -15.56 2.21 -14.66
CA LYS A 228 -15.60 3.44 -15.48
C LYS A 228 -15.81 4.68 -14.63
N ASP A 229 -16.54 4.55 -13.52
CA ASP A 229 -16.77 5.64 -12.58
C ASP A 229 -15.58 5.80 -11.64
N PHE A 230 -14.95 4.68 -11.23
CA PHE A 230 -13.72 4.67 -10.45
C PHE A 230 -12.58 5.43 -11.16
N LEU A 231 -12.31 5.09 -12.43
CA LEU A 231 -11.27 5.74 -13.23
C LEU A 231 -11.58 7.21 -13.59
N LYS A 232 -12.81 7.67 -13.37
CA LYS A 232 -13.26 9.05 -13.62
C LYS A 232 -13.56 9.82 -12.34
N SER A 233 -13.35 9.19 -11.18
CA SER A 233 -13.70 9.80 -9.91
C SER A 233 -12.77 11.00 -9.66
N PRO A 234 -13.33 12.22 -9.49
CA PRO A 234 -12.54 13.41 -9.20
C PRO A 234 -11.99 13.41 -7.76
#